data_AF-A0A937TQP4-F1
#
_entry.id   AF-A0A937TQP4-F1
#
_cell.length_a   1.000
_cell.length_b   1.000
_cell.length_c   1.000
_cell.angle_alpha   90.00
_cell.angle_beta   90.00
_cell.angle_gamma   90.00
#
_symmetry.space_group_name_H-M   'P 1'
#
loop_
_entity.id
_entity.type
_entity.pdbx_description
1 polymer ?
#
loop_
_entity_poly.entity_id
_entity_poly.type
_entity_poly.pdbx_seq_one_letter_code
_entity_poly.pdbx_strand_id
1 'polypeptide(L)'
;SEIQPPPWGVQTFGFPKLVQPILNKHCIKCHDGTKDKGKGPDLRPGSKEAEVFVPNVYTINGDGYKRFYKYNSYWNLLKYIKWADINQYSTPPGTWGSRVSPLMKHLAKGHKKVKLSQAEWHTLCAWIDCNVPYLDDWRKYSVDPAVRKMAKKH
;
A
#
# COMPACT_ATOMS: atom_id res chain seq x y z
N SER A 1 18.38 -21.96 10.18
CA SER A 1 17.23 -22.23 9.29
C SER A 1 17.43 -21.55 7.96
N GLU A 2 16.92 -22.16 6.89
CA GLU A 2 16.90 -21.59 5.55
C GLU A 2 15.83 -20.49 5.45
N ILE A 3 16.18 -19.36 4.83
CA ILE A 3 15.26 -18.24 4.66
C ILE A 3 14.21 -18.64 3.61
N GLN A 4 12.94 -18.67 4.03
CA GLN A 4 11.83 -18.96 3.12
C GLN A 4 11.42 -17.69 2.37
N PRO A 5 10.98 -17.81 1.10
CA PRO A 5 10.44 -16.67 0.37
C PRO A 5 9.18 -16.14 1.08
N PRO A 6 8.89 -14.84 0.94
CA PRO A 6 7.69 -14.28 1.52
C PRO A 6 6.43 -14.89 0.86
N PRO A 7 5.26 -14.86 1.54
CA PRO A 7 4.03 -15.46 1.01
C PRO A 7 3.55 -14.89 -0.34
N TRP A 8 4.04 -13.71 -0.73
CA TRP A 8 3.78 -13.07 -2.03
C TRP A 8 4.87 -13.31 -3.07
N GLY A 9 5.87 -14.17 -2.78
CA GLY A 9 7.01 -14.46 -3.64
C GLY A 9 8.04 -13.32 -3.73
N VAL A 10 9.15 -13.58 -4.41
CA VAL A 10 10.21 -12.59 -4.64
C VAL A 10 9.78 -11.65 -5.78
N GLN A 11 9.12 -10.54 -5.43
CA GLN A 11 8.60 -9.59 -6.41
C GLN A 11 8.47 -8.17 -5.86
N THR A 12 8.14 -7.22 -6.74
CA THR A 12 7.82 -5.83 -6.40
C THR A 12 6.62 -5.75 -5.45
N PHE A 13 6.72 -4.85 -4.48
CA PHE A 13 5.84 -4.79 -3.32
C PHE A 13 5.12 -3.44 -3.25
N GLY A 14 3.80 -3.41 -3.41
CA GLY A 14 3.02 -2.17 -3.39
C GLY A 14 1.54 -2.40 -3.13
N PHE A 15 0.87 -1.36 -2.63
CA PHE A 15 -0.52 -1.43 -2.15
C PHE A 15 -1.52 -1.98 -3.18
N PRO A 16 -1.57 -1.50 -4.45
CA PRO A 16 -2.53 -2.02 -5.42
C PRO A 16 -2.35 -3.51 -5.72
N LYS A 17 -1.11 -4.01 -5.67
CA LYS A 17 -0.78 -5.37 -6.04
C LYS A 17 -1.00 -6.37 -4.90
N LEU A 18 -0.76 -5.97 -3.66
CA LEU A 18 -0.70 -6.90 -2.53
C LEU A 18 -1.75 -6.64 -1.44
N VAL A 19 -2.10 -5.38 -1.18
CA VAL A 19 -3.05 -5.04 -0.11
C VAL A 19 -4.47 -4.90 -0.64
N GLN A 20 -4.66 -4.21 -1.76
CA GLN A 20 -5.99 -4.05 -2.35
C GLN A 20 -6.71 -5.39 -2.63
N PRO A 21 -6.04 -6.47 -3.10
CA PRO A 21 -6.70 -7.77 -3.26
C PRO A 21 -7.25 -8.35 -1.95
N ILE A 22 -6.55 -8.14 -0.83
CA ILE A 22 -7.02 -8.54 0.51
C ILE A 22 -8.28 -7.75 0.88
N LEU A 23 -8.26 -6.43 0.67
CA LEU A 23 -9.42 -5.58 0.91
C LEU A 23 -10.61 -5.99 0.03
N ASN A 24 -10.37 -6.28 -1.26
CA ASN A 24 -11.40 -6.71 -2.21
C ASN A 24 -12.07 -8.02 -1.77
N LYS A 25 -11.27 -8.96 -1.24
CA LYS A 25 -11.77 -10.26 -0.80
C LYS A 25 -12.57 -10.17 0.49
N HIS A 26 -12.12 -9.36 1.45
CA HIS A 26 -12.60 -9.44 2.84
C HIS A 26 -13.34 -8.21 3.34
N CYS A 27 -13.05 -7.03 2.81
CA CYS A 27 -13.44 -5.77 3.44
C CYS A 27 -14.51 -5.01 2.65
N ILE A 28 -14.38 -4.91 1.33
CA ILE A 28 -15.22 -4.00 0.52
C ILE A 28 -16.71 -4.33 0.57
N LYS A 29 -17.10 -5.55 0.94
CA LYS A 29 -18.53 -5.93 1.09
C LYS A 29 -19.25 -5.10 2.16
N CYS A 30 -18.54 -4.66 3.19
CA CYS A 30 -19.07 -3.79 4.24
C CYS A 30 -18.50 -2.37 4.18
N HIS A 31 -17.40 -2.18 3.46
CA HIS A 31 -16.66 -0.94 3.28
C HIS A 31 -16.76 -0.47 1.82
N ASP A 32 -17.99 -0.30 1.35
CA ASP A 32 -18.38 -0.03 -0.03
C ASP A 32 -18.64 1.46 -0.31
N GLY A 33 -18.40 2.34 0.68
CA GLY A 33 -18.59 3.77 0.54
C GLY A 33 -20.03 4.26 0.60
N THR A 34 -21.02 3.42 0.90
CA THR A 34 -22.36 3.93 1.21
C THR A 34 -22.40 4.55 2.61
N LYS A 35 -23.35 5.46 2.84
CA LYS A 35 -23.47 6.23 4.09
C LYS A 35 -24.37 5.56 5.13
N ASP A 36 -24.53 4.24 5.06
CA ASP A 36 -25.39 3.50 5.98
C ASP A 36 -24.81 3.51 7.41
N LYS A 37 -25.67 3.58 8.43
CA LYS A 37 -25.24 3.58 9.83
C LYS A 37 -24.42 2.32 10.15
N GLY A 38 -23.25 2.52 10.75
CA GLY A 38 -22.36 1.44 11.16
C GLY A 38 -21.42 0.91 10.07
N LYS A 39 -21.44 1.49 8.86
CA LYS A 39 -20.40 1.24 7.86
C LYS A 39 -19.15 2.06 8.17
N GLY A 40 -17.99 1.45 7.94
CA GLY A 40 -16.69 2.09 8.11
C GLY A 40 -16.26 2.85 6.85
N PRO A 41 -14.96 3.21 6.73
CA PRO A 41 -14.46 3.94 5.57
C PRO A 41 -14.69 3.18 4.24
N ASP A 42 -14.71 3.90 3.11
CA ASP A 42 -14.68 3.29 1.77
C ASP A 42 -13.31 2.66 1.51
N LEU A 43 -13.29 1.34 1.27
CA LEU A 43 -12.08 0.56 1.00
C LEU A 43 -12.04 0.01 -0.43
N ARG A 44 -12.97 0.44 -1.29
CA ARG A 44 -12.87 0.22 -2.73
C ARG A 44 -11.69 1.03 -3.26
N PRO A 45 -11.04 0.58 -4.36
CA PRO A 45 -9.95 1.34 -4.95
C PRO A 45 -10.38 2.79 -5.27
N GLY A 46 -11.62 2.99 -5.76
CA GLY A 46 -12.17 4.30 -6.07
C GLY A 46 -11.37 5.06 -7.14
N SER A 47 -11.91 6.20 -7.60
CA SER A 47 -11.20 7.09 -8.51
C SER A 47 -10.57 8.26 -7.76
N LYS A 48 -9.27 8.14 -7.51
CA LYS A 48 -8.30 9.23 -7.62
C LYS A 48 -8.49 10.45 -6.69
N GLU A 49 -8.28 10.30 -5.38
CA GLU A 49 -8.39 11.45 -4.45
C GLU A 49 -7.08 12.17 -4.13
N ALA A 50 -5.90 11.67 -4.54
CA ALA A 50 -4.67 12.45 -4.34
C ALA A 50 -3.65 12.25 -5.46
N GLU A 51 -3.20 13.37 -5.98
CA GLU A 51 -2.08 13.50 -6.90
C GLU A 51 -0.77 13.30 -6.13
N VAL A 52 0.07 12.39 -6.60
CA VAL A 52 1.45 12.25 -6.17
C VAL A 52 2.34 12.61 -7.34
N PHE A 53 3.26 13.52 -7.07
CA PHE A 53 4.31 13.93 -7.99
C PHE A 53 5.49 12.96 -7.87
N VAL A 54 5.79 12.28 -8.96
CA VAL A 54 6.96 11.41 -9.10
C VAL A 54 7.96 12.18 -9.96
N PRO A 55 9.12 12.62 -9.41
CA PRO A 55 10.21 13.17 -10.21
C PRO A 55 10.48 12.32 -11.45
N ASN A 56 10.48 12.96 -12.61
CA ASN A 56 10.77 12.29 -13.86
C ASN A 56 12.28 12.35 -14.10
N VAL A 57 13.01 11.34 -13.62
CA VAL A 57 14.48 11.37 -13.53
C VAL A 57 15.14 11.13 -14.90
N TYR A 58 14.38 10.72 -15.92
CA TYR A 58 14.87 10.47 -17.28
C TYR A 58 13.85 10.90 -18.35
N THR A 59 13.82 12.19 -18.68
CA THR A 59 13.16 12.68 -19.91
C THR A 59 14.16 13.35 -20.84
N ILE A 60 13.88 13.22 -22.13
CA ILE A 60 14.59 13.93 -23.20
C ILE A 60 14.10 15.40 -23.29
N ASN A 61 12.96 15.75 -22.65
CA ASN A 61 12.25 17.01 -22.87
C ASN A 61 11.97 17.88 -21.62
N GLY A 62 12.50 17.54 -20.43
CA GLY A 62 12.55 18.48 -19.29
C GLY A 62 11.26 18.74 -18.50
N ASP A 63 10.17 18.04 -18.78
CA ASP A 63 8.88 18.16 -18.09
C ASP A 63 8.82 17.32 -16.79
N GLY A 64 8.96 18.03 -15.66
CA GLY A 64 9.59 17.58 -14.43
C GLY A 64 8.85 16.61 -13.49
N TYR A 65 7.58 16.25 -13.69
CA TYR A 65 6.90 15.33 -12.78
C TYR A 65 5.76 14.56 -13.47
N LYS A 66 5.62 13.27 -13.14
CA LYS A 66 4.44 12.49 -13.50
C LYS A 66 3.43 12.51 -12.37
N ARG A 67 2.18 12.79 -12.72
CA ARG A 67 1.03 12.79 -11.81
C ARG A 67 0.45 11.40 -11.70
N PHE A 68 0.39 10.88 -10.48
CA PHE A 68 -0.25 9.61 -10.19
C PHE A 68 -1.34 9.79 -9.17
N TYR A 69 -2.38 8.98 -9.29
CA TYR A 69 -3.47 9.00 -8.33
C TYR A 69 -3.45 7.74 -7.49
N LYS A 70 -3.51 7.93 -6.17
CA LYS A 70 -3.69 6.82 -5.24
C LYS A 70 -5.15 6.43 -5.09
N TYR A 71 -5.39 5.16 -4.80
CA TYR A 71 -6.71 4.65 -4.43
C TYR A 71 -7.24 5.34 -3.17
N ASN A 72 -8.55 5.59 -3.10
CA ASN A 72 -9.17 6.16 -1.90
C ASN A 72 -9.01 5.20 -0.71
N SER A 73 -9.15 3.90 -0.96
CA SER A 73 -8.87 2.84 0.02
C SER A 73 -7.51 2.97 0.70
N TYR A 74 -6.46 3.37 -0.01
CA TYR A 74 -5.13 3.58 0.56
C TYR A 74 -5.18 4.68 1.62
N TRP A 75 -5.69 5.86 1.27
CA TRP A 75 -5.77 7.00 2.19
C TRP A 75 -6.67 6.73 3.38
N ASN A 76 -7.81 6.08 3.14
CA ASN A 76 -8.73 5.70 4.20
C ASN A 76 -8.13 4.67 5.15
N LEU A 77 -7.37 3.70 4.63
CA LEU A 77 -6.71 2.71 5.47
C LEU A 77 -5.59 3.32 6.30
N LEU A 78 -4.81 4.26 5.75
CA LEU A 78 -3.70 4.92 6.45
C LEU A 78 -4.12 5.60 7.76
N LYS A 79 -5.37 6.06 7.87
CA LYS A 79 -5.92 6.64 9.11
C LYS A 79 -5.87 5.66 10.30
N TYR A 80 -5.73 4.36 10.02
CA TYR A 80 -5.67 3.27 11.00
C TYR A 80 -4.29 2.62 11.10
N ILE A 81 -3.27 3.20 10.46
CA ILE A 81 -1.89 2.71 10.47
C ILE A 81 -1.00 3.67 11.26
N LYS A 82 -0.08 3.12 12.04
CA LYS A 82 1.05 3.85 12.62
C LYS A 82 2.28 3.55 11.76
N TRP A 83 2.64 4.48 10.89
CA TRP A 83 3.78 4.40 9.98
C TRP A 83 4.79 5.49 10.33
N ALA A 84 6.03 5.34 9.87
CA ALA A 84 7.11 6.27 10.23
C ALA A 84 6.89 7.63 9.57
N ASP A 85 6.98 8.70 10.36
CA ASP A 85 6.97 10.06 9.81
C ASP A 85 8.28 10.32 9.07
N ILE A 86 8.17 10.77 7.82
CA ILE A 86 9.31 11.09 6.96
C ILE A 86 10.09 12.31 7.44
N ASN A 87 9.50 13.15 8.31
CA ASN A 87 10.12 14.35 8.87
C ASN A 87 10.70 14.12 10.27
N GLN A 88 10.59 12.90 10.81
CA GLN A 88 11.05 12.58 12.16
C GLN A 88 12.32 11.73 12.11
N TYR A 89 13.46 12.36 12.40
CA TYR A 89 14.79 11.72 12.34
C TYR A 89 15.08 10.77 13.50
N SER A 90 14.26 10.79 14.56
CA SER A 90 14.36 9.87 15.70
C SER A 90 12.97 9.49 16.19
N THR A 91 12.65 8.20 16.12
CA THR A 91 11.41 7.62 16.62
C THR A 91 11.74 6.62 17.72
N PRO A 92 11.15 6.74 18.93
CA PRO A 92 11.35 5.73 19.96
C PRO A 92 10.91 4.33 19.47
N PRO A 93 11.62 3.25 19.84
CA PRO A 93 11.26 1.91 19.43
C PRO A 93 9.80 1.55 19.73
N GLY A 94 9.12 0.92 18.76
CA GLY A 94 7.74 0.48 18.93
C GLY A 94 6.68 1.58 18.87
N THR A 95 6.99 2.76 18.36
CA THR A 95 6.01 3.85 18.16
C THR A 95 5.24 3.74 16.84
N TRP A 96 5.79 3.02 15.86
CA TRP A 96 5.17 2.73 14.57
C TRP A 96 5.34 1.24 14.21
N GLY A 97 4.73 0.83 13.10
CA GLY A 97 4.73 -0.53 12.61
C GLY A 97 3.42 -1.29 12.85
N SER A 98 3.35 -2.49 12.31
CA SER A 98 2.20 -3.39 12.31
C SER A 98 1.73 -3.70 13.73
N ARG A 99 2.68 -3.96 14.65
CA ARG A 99 2.43 -4.31 16.06
C ARG A 99 1.61 -3.26 16.81
N VAL A 100 1.77 -1.98 16.49
CA VAL A 100 1.10 -0.88 17.21
C VAL A 100 -0.01 -0.21 16.41
N SER A 101 -0.15 -0.56 15.14
CA SER A 101 -1.18 -0.04 14.26
C SER A 101 -2.59 -0.45 14.70
N PRO A 102 -3.54 0.50 14.85
CA PRO A 102 -4.93 0.22 15.20
C PRO A 102 -5.60 -0.83 14.32
N LEU A 103 -5.34 -0.82 13.01
CA LEU A 103 -5.87 -1.82 12.07
C LEU A 103 -5.55 -3.24 12.52
N MET A 104 -4.27 -3.54 12.76
CA MET A 104 -3.82 -4.89 13.13
C MET A 104 -4.39 -5.31 14.49
N LYS A 105 -4.51 -4.38 15.43
CA LYS A 105 -5.17 -4.63 16.74
C LYS A 105 -6.65 -4.98 16.57
N HIS A 106 -7.37 -4.31 15.66
CA HIS A 106 -8.77 -4.60 15.39
C HIS A 106 -8.93 -5.97 14.71
N LEU A 107 -8.08 -6.28 13.74
CA LEU A 107 -8.11 -7.58 13.06
C LEU A 107 -7.75 -8.74 14.01
N ALA A 108 -6.78 -8.55 14.91
CA ALA A 108 -6.42 -9.55 15.93
C ALA A 108 -7.57 -9.88 16.89
N LYS A 109 -8.35 -8.86 17.29
CA LYS A 109 -9.56 -9.04 18.11
C LYS A 109 -10.71 -9.71 17.36
N GLY A 110 -10.61 -9.81 16.04
CA GLY A 110 -11.68 -10.20 15.15
C GLY A 110 -12.48 -9.00 14.64
N HIS A 111 -12.85 -9.05 13.37
CA HIS A 111 -13.71 -8.05 12.74
C HIS A 111 -14.82 -8.75 11.97
N LYS A 112 -16.03 -8.77 12.56
CA LYS A 112 -17.18 -9.54 12.06
C LYS A 112 -16.83 -11.03 11.91
N LYS A 113 -16.90 -11.58 10.69
CA LYS A 113 -16.56 -12.98 10.35
C LYS A 113 -15.33 -13.07 9.43
N VAL A 114 -14.55 -11.99 9.29
CA VAL A 114 -13.35 -11.99 8.45
C VAL A 114 -12.29 -12.90 9.08
N LYS A 115 -11.76 -13.81 8.27
CA LYS A 115 -10.61 -14.67 8.62
C LYS A 115 -9.54 -14.49 7.55
N LEU A 116 -8.45 -13.85 7.94
CA LEU A 116 -7.28 -13.73 7.09
C LEU A 116 -6.47 -15.02 7.14
N SER A 117 -5.94 -15.46 6.00
CA SER A 117 -4.90 -16.48 6.01
C SER A 117 -3.62 -15.93 6.64
N GLN A 118 -2.72 -16.82 7.06
CA GLN A 118 -1.41 -16.40 7.56
C GLN A 118 -0.63 -15.58 6.53
N ALA A 119 -0.74 -15.93 5.24
CA ALA A 119 -0.14 -15.18 4.15
C ALA A 119 -0.70 -13.75 4.03
N GLU A 120 -2.03 -13.59 4.11
CA GLU A 120 -2.68 -12.28 4.07
C GLU A 120 -2.31 -11.43 5.29
N TRP A 121 -2.24 -12.04 6.48
CA TRP A 121 -1.79 -11.40 7.71
C TRP A 121 -0.34 -10.89 7.57
N HIS A 122 0.59 -11.75 7.15
CA HIS A 122 1.99 -11.36 6.94
C HIS A 122 2.12 -10.28 5.86
N THR A 123 1.28 -10.29 4.83
CA THR A 123 1.27 -9.26 3.78
C THR A 123 0.91 -7.90 4.35
N LEU A 124 -0.11 -7.82 5.22
CA LEU A 124 -0.48 -6.57 5.90
C LEU A 124 0.60 -6.10 6.85
N CYS A 125 1.20 -7.00 7.64
CA CYS A 125 2.31 -6.66 8.53
C CYS A 125 3.48 -6.06 7.74
N ALA A 126 3.97 -6.77 6.73
CA ALA A 126 5.08 -6.33 5.91
C ALA A 126 4.77 -5.02 5.19
N TRP A 127 3.53 -4.81 4.73
CA TRP A 127 3.18 -3.54 4.10
C TRP A 127 3.28 -2.36 5.06
N ILE A 128 2.82 -2.52 6.28
CA ILE A 128 2.94 -1.49 7.31
C ILE A 128 4.41 -1.29 7.70
N ASP A 129 5.15 -2.38 7.93
CA ASP A 129 6.52 -2.36 8.45
C ASP A 129 7.53 -1.86 7.40
N CYS A 130 7.23 -2.01 6.10
CA CYS A 130 7.98 -1.39 5.01
C CYS A 130 7.57 0.06 4.71
N ASN A 131 6.92 0.73 5.67
CA ASN A 131 6.46 2.10 5.59
C ASN A 131 5.41 2.37 4.48
N VAL A 132 4.42 1.49 4.39
CA VAL A 132 3.19 1.63 3.60
C VAL A 132 3.40 2.02 2.12
N PRO A 133 4.27 1.32 1.36
CA PRO A 133 4.54 1.68 -0.03
C PRO A 133 3.27 1.57 -0.88
N TYR A 134 3.00 2.62 -1.67
CA TYR A 134 1.91 2.59 -2.63
C TYR A 134 2.36 1.97 -3.96
N LEU A 135 3.39 2.55 -4.60
CA LEU A 135 3.93 2.07 -5.87
C LEU A 135 4.86 0.89 -5.61
N ASP A 136 4.80 -0.13 -6.47
CA ASP A 136 5.57 -1.36 -6.33
C ASP A 136 6.99 -1.25 -6.94
N ASP A 137 7.14 -0.46 -7.99
CA ASP A 137 8.41 -0.22 -8.67
C ASP A 137 8.45 1.19 -9.27
N TRP A 138 9.20 2.06 -8.62
CA TRP A 138 9.47 3.43 -9.05
C TRP A 138 9.84 3.54 -10.54
N ARG A 139 10.69 2.63 -11.06
CA ARG A 139 11.20 2.69 -12.45
C ARG A 139 10.10 2.50 -13.48
N LYS A 140 9.01 1.80 -13.14
CA LYS A 140 7.84 1.68 -14.03
C LYS A 140 7.15 3.02 -14.25
N TYR A 141 7.29 3.93 -13.30
CA TYR A 141 6.54 5.18 -13.22
C TYR A 141 7.42 6.39 -13.58
N SER A 142 8.69 6.38 -13.20
CA SER A 142 9.64 7.50 -13.36
C SER A 142 10.49 7.47 -14.63
N VAL A 143 10.47 6.37 -15.38
CA VAL A 143 11.21 6.24 -16.64
C VAL A 143 10.24 6.33 -17.81
N ASP A 144 10.63 7.02 -18.88
CA ASP A 144 9.88 7.01 -20.13
C ASP A 144 9.68 5.56 -20.63
N PRO A 145 8.44 5.15 -20.98
CA PRO A 145 8.19 3.82 -21.53
C PRO A 145 9.10 3.44 -22.71
N ALA A 146 9.50 4.41 -23.55
CA ALA A 146 10.44 4.22 -24.66
C ALA A 146 11.85 3.88 -24.16
N VAL A 147 12.37 4.61 -23.16
CA VAL A 147 13.67 4.33 -22.54
C VAL A 147 13.65 2.98 -21.83
N ARG A 148 12.57 2.63 -21.14
CA ARG A 148 12.39 1.32 -20.50
C ARG A 148 12.40 0.16 -21.50
N LYS A 149 11.87 0.38 -22.72
CA LYS A 149 11.86 -0.63 -23.78
C LYS A 149 13.25 -0.87 -24.37
N MET A 150 14.09 0.18 -24.45
CA MET A 150 15.48 0.06 -24.89
C MET A 150 16.33 -0.71 -23.86
N ALA A 151 16.16 -0.44 -22.57
CA ALA A 151 16.91 -1.10 -21.50
C ALA A 151 16.63 -2.61 -21.33
N LYS A 152 15.52 -3.13 -21.86
CA LYS A 152 15.15 -4.55 -21.80
C LYS A 152 15.70 -5.40 -22.96
N LYS A 153 16.42 -4.80 -23.90
CA LYS A 153 16.97 -5.48 -25.09
C LYS A 153 18.40 -6.02 -24.90
N HIS A 154 18.96 -5.91 -23.70
CA HIS A 154 20.26 -6.43 -23.31
C HIS A 154 20.09 -7.34 -22.09
#